data_AF-A0A0N0U5T2-F1
#
_entry.id   AF-A0A0N0U5T2-F1
#
_cell.length_a   1.000
_cell.length_b   1.000
_cell.length_c   1.000
_cell.angle_alpha   90.00
_cell.angle_beta   90.00
_cell.angle_gamma   90.00
#
_symmetry.space_group_name_H-M   'P 1'
#
loop_
_entity.id
_entity.type
_entity.pdbx_description
1 polymer ?
#
loop_
_entity_poly.entity_id
_entity_poly.type
_entity_poly.pdbx_seq_one_letter_code
_entity_poly.pdbx_strand_id
1 'polypeptide(L)'
;FSIELQAMNSRGIYSPSSGSQETTSVSSVLSSLHDNELNDISVIGNPYITILEQPTEKFRFRYKSEMLVGSNRKNVPTVQLHNFLDPAVIRCSLVTSDEGLPRIPHAHKLIRRDAGQDYDDPHYITVSSETEYTAIFQGMSIIHTAKRHIRDELIKKMRLEALEKKKNTNIKATLNSREEAQVV
;
A
#
# COMPACT_ATOMS: atom_id res chain seq x y z
N PHE A 1 -3.31 -5.78 11.84
CA PHE A 1 -3.17 -4.73 10.83
C PHE A 1 -2.07 -3.80 11.27
N SER A 2 -1.04 -3.53 10.46
CA SER A 2 -0.01 -2.52 10.76
C SER A 2 0.45 -1.90 9.45
N ILE A 3 0.65 -0.58 9.45
CA ILE A 3 1.08 0.23 8.31
C ILE A 3 2.34 0.97 8.73
N GLU A 4 3.38 0.94 7.90
CA GLU A 4 4.62 1.68 8.07
C GLU A 4 4.80 2.62 6.87
N LEU A 5 4.96 3.92 7.15
CA LEU A 5 5.24 4.98 6.18
C LEU A 5 6.70 5.41 6.38
N GLN A 6 7.57 5.17 5.40
CA GLN A 6 8.92 5.73 5.38
C GLN A 6 8.96 6.96 4.48
N ALA A 7 9.26 8.11 5.09
CA ALA A 7 9.62 9.35 4.39
C ALA A 7 11.14 9.38 4.16
N MET A 8 11.59 9.56 2.91
CA MET A 8 12.99 9.79 2.58
C MET A 8 13.27 11.29 2.51
N ASN A 9 13.99 11.81 3.50
CA ASN A 9 14.52 13.17 3.51
C ASN A 9 15.97 13.15 3.01
N SER A 10 16.25 13.77 1.86
CA SER A 10 17.60 13.90 1.31
C SER A 10 18.20 15.26 1.69
N ARG A 11 19.25 15.24 2.53
CA ARG A 11 20.17 16.38 2.70
C ARG A 11 21.58 15.91 2.36
N GLY A 12 22.14 16.50 1.30
CA GLY A 12 23.53 16.38 0.91
C GLY A 12 24.03 17.74 0.41
N ILE A 13 24.72 18.44 1.29
CA ILE A 13 25.42 19.72 1.11
C ILE A 13 26.71 19.47 0.30
N TYR A 14 27.03 20.29 -0.72
CA TYR A 14 28.38 20.73 -1.08
C TYR A 14 28.34 22.01 -1.96
N SER A 15 29.19 22.98 -1.63
CA SER A 15 29.50 24.23 -2.38
C SER A 15 30.89 24.13 -3.04
N PRO A 16 31.52 25.21 -3.56
CA PRO A 16 31.23 25.96 -4.80
C PRO A 16 32.44 25.95 -5.77
N SER A 17 32.27 26.37 -7.03
CA SER A 17 33.39 26.82 -7.86
C SER A 17 33.08 28.15 -8.55
N SER A 18 34.09 29.02 -8.48
CA SER A 18 34.11 30.42 -8.90
C SER A 18 34.43 30.53 -10.40
N GLY A 19 33.85 31.52 -11.07
CA GLY A 19 34.14 31.84 -12.47
C GLY A 19 33.39 33.09 -12.92
N SER A 20 34.08 34.22 -12.91
CA SER A 20 33.61 35.57 -13.29
C SER A 20 33.87 35.90 -14.76
N GLN A 21 32.90 36.52 -15.46
CA GLN A 21 33.05 37.81 -16.19
C GLN A 21 31.76 38.17 -17.00
N GLU A 22 31.25 39.40 -16.76
CA GLU A 22 30.71 40.47 -17.66
C GLU A 22 29.71 40.08 -18.79
N THR A 23 28.58 40.74 -19.11
CA THR A 23 28.28 42.17 -19.39
C THR A 23 26.75 42.47 -19.47
N THR A 24 26.35 43.67 -19.03
CA THR A 24 25.20 44.59 -19.34
C THR A 24 23.94 44.21 -20.16
N SER A 25 22.77 44.51 -19.55
CA SER A 25 21.64 45.37 -20.01
C SER A 25 20.31 44.82 -20.58
N VAL A 26 19.23 45.23 -19.86
CA VAL A 26 17.85 45.69 -20.20
C VAL A 26 16.65 44.75 -20.46
N SER A 27 15.58 45.01 -19.67
CA SER A 27 14.12 44.80 -19.86
C SER A 27 13.60 43.35 -19.97
N SER A 28 12.45 42.91 -19.42
CA SER A 28 11.19 43.56 -19.02
C SER A 28 10.27 42.55 -18.29
N VAL A 29 9.49 43.04 -17.31
CA VAL A 29 8.07 42.75 -17.00
C VAL A 29 7.55 41.29 -16.83
N LEU A 30 7.22 40.98 -15.56
CA LEU A 30 6.02 40.29 -15.03
C LEU A 30 5.41 39.04 -15.71
N SER A 31 5.48 37.92 -14.99
CA SER A 31 4.42 36.90 -14.82
C SER A 31 4.75 36.10 -13.55
N SER A 32 4.14 36.38 -12.40
CA SER A 32 2.89 35.79 -11.91
C SER A 32 2.67 34.34 -12.36
N LEU A 33 2.90 33.37 -11.48
CA LEU A 33 1.87 32.49 -10.89
C LEU A 33 2.51 31.30 -10.14
N HIS A 34 1.99 31.07 -8.92
CA HIS A 34 2.04 29.84 -8.12
C HIS A 34 3.37 29.42 -7.46
N ASP A 35 3.69 30.05 -6.33
CA ASP A 35 4.66 29.57 -5.33
C ASP A 35 3.98 29.24 -3.98
N ASN A 36 2.70 28.84 -4.00
CA ASN A 36 1.90 28.59 -2.78
C ASN A 36 1.67 27.12 -2.43
N GLU A 37 2.19 26.16 -3.21
CA GLU A 37 1.87 24.74 -3.01
C GLU A 37 2.72 24.04 -1.93
N LEU A 38 3.78 24.69 -1.43
CA LEU A 38 4.68 24.12 -0.43
C LEU A 38 4.29 24.41 1.04
N ASN A 39 3.30 25.28 1.27
CA ASN A 39 2.87 25.65 2.62
C ASN A 39 1.73 24.78 3.18
N ASP A 40 0.97 24.07 2.34
CA ASP A 40 -0.21 23.32 2.80
C ASP A 40 0.15 22.03 3.54
N ILE A 41 1.24 21.36 3.16
CA ILE A 41 1.69 20.09 3.79
C ILE A 41 2.03 20.29 5.28
N SER A 42 2.52 21.48 5.65
CA SER A 42 2.91 21.80 7.03
C SER A 42 1.72 21.99 7.97
N VAL A 43 0.53 22.30 7.43
CA VAL A 43 -0.68 22.62 8.21
C VAL A 43 -1.50 21.37 8.51
N ILE A 44 -1.44 20.36 7.63
CA ILE A 44 -2.37 19.22 7.62
C ILE A 44 -1.89 18.07 8.53
N GLY A 45 -0.61 18.03 8.92
CA GLY A 45 -0.05 16.98 9.78
C GLY A 45 0.31 15.70 9.02
N ASN A 46 0.81 14.68 9.74
CA ASN A 46 1.29 13.45 9.11
C ASN A 46 0.11 12.58 8.61
N PRO A 47 0.20 11.94 7.43
CA PRO A 47 -0.79 10.99 6.95
C PRO A 47 -0.95 9.78 7.88
N TYR A 48 -2.19 9.35 8.12
CA TYR A 48 -2.50 8.16 8.91
C TYR A 48 -3.81 7.50 8.47
N ILE A 49 -3.99 6.22 8.81
CA ILE A 49 -5.20 5.46 8.48
C ILE A 49 -5.94 5.07 9.76
N THR A 50 -7.26 5.26 9.76
CA THR A 50 -8.16 4.78 10.82
C THR A 50 -9.05 3.67 10.31
N ILE A 51 -9.31 2.65 11.14
CA ILE A 51 -10.32 1.64 10.84
C ILE A 51 -11.67 2.18 11.32
N LEU A 52 -12.57 2.45 10.37
CA LEU A 52 -13.94 2.90 10.66
C LEU A 52 -14.83 1.72 11.03
N GLU A 53 -14.68 0.60 10.31
CA GLU A 53 -15.39 -0.64 10.61
C GLU A 53 -14.41 -1.82 10.65
N GLN A 54 -14.34 -2.49 11.79
CA GLN A 54 -13.50 -3.67 12.00
C GLN A 54 -14.09 -4.91 11.29
N PRO A 55 -13.26 -5.86 10.82
CA PRO A 55 -13.75 -7.16 10.42
C PRO A 55 -14.38 -7.91 11.59
N THR A 56 -15.41 -8.70 11.32
CA THR A 56 -16.06 -9.52 12.35
C THR A 56 -15.08 -10.54 12.95
N GLU A 57 -14.95 -10.54 14.28
CA GLU A 57 -14.03 -11.42 15.04
C GLU A 57 -14.33 -12.91 14.86
N LYS A 58 -15.61 -13.30 14.80
CA LYS A 58 -16.04 -14.69 14.56
C LYS A 58 -15.99 -15.04 13.07
N PHE A 59 -14.79 -15.04 12.49
CA PHE A 59 -14.57 -15.42 11.10
C PHE A 59 -14.35 -16.93 10.98
N ARG A 60 -15.33 -17.65 10.41
CA ARG A 60 -15.12 -19.05 10.02
C ARG A 60 -14.36 -19.09 8.70
N PHE A 61 -13.13 -19.60 8.71
CA PHE A 61 -12.39 -19.96 7.50
C PHE A 61 -13.21 -20.96 6.69
N ARG A 62 -13.28 -20.75 5.37
CA ARG A 62 -14.04 -21.63 4.46
C ARG A 62 -13.06 -22.39 3.58
N TYR A 63 -13.33 -23.67 3.33
CA TYR A 63 -12.65 -24.40 2.27
C TYR A 63 -13.13 -23.88 0.91
N LYS A 64 -12.29 -23.98 -0.14
CA LYS A 64 -12.66 -23.54 -1.49
C LYS A 64 -13.96 -24.20 -1.99
N SER A 65 -14.21 -25.45 -1.61
CA SER A 65 -15.43 -26.19 -1.92
C SER A 65 -16.70 -25.66 -1.23
N GLU A 66 -16.57 -24.85 -0.16
CA GLU A 66 -17.68 -24.28 0.62
C GLU A 66 -18.03 -22.84 0.21
N MET A 67 -17.49 -22.35 -0.91
CA MET A 67 -17.69 -20.97 -1.38
C MET A 67 -19.08 -20.76 -2.01
N LEU A 68 -20.15 -21.11 -1.30
CA LEU A 68 -21.53 -20.83 -1.68
C LEU A 68 -21.88 -19.34 -1.52
N VAL A 69 -22.69 -18.88 -2.47
CA VAL A 69 -23.06 -17.50 -2.82
C VAL A 69 -23.61 -16.70 -1.64
N GLY A 70 -23.22 -15.43 -1.56
CA GLY A 70 -24.02 -14.37 -0.94
C GLY A 70 -24.23 -14.46 0.57
N SER A 71 -23.22 -14.07 1.35
CA SER A 71 -23.48 -13.55 2.69
C SER A 71 -23.35 -12.03 2.61
N ASN A 72 -24.50 -11.34 2.51
CA ASN A 72 -24.62 -9.90 2.71
C ASN A 72 -24.28 -9.62 4.17
N ARG A 73 -22.98 -9.60 4.49
CA ARG A 73 -22.50 -9.29 5.83
C ARG A 73 -22.71 -7.81 6.05
N LYS A 74 -23.46 -7.47 7.10
CA LYS A 74 -23.76 -6.09 7.51
C LYS A 74 -22.53 -5.34 8.02
N ASN A 75 -21.39 -6.02 8.18
CA ASN A 75 -20.14 -5.44 8.65
C ASN A 75 -19.06 -5.62 7.59
N VAL A 76 -18.78 -4.56 6.84
CA VAL A 76 -17.80 -4.56 5.76
C VAL A 76 -16.57 -3.80 6.23
N PRO A 77 -15.38 -4.44 6.28
CA PRO A 77 -14.18 -3.76 6.76
C PRO A 77 -13.94 -2.47 5.98
N THR A 78 -13.87 -1.36 6.71
CA THR A 78 -13.79 -0.02 6.14
C THR A 78 -12.72 0.79 6.85
N VAL A 79 -11.89 1.47 6.08
CA VAL A 79 -10.81 2.33 6.58
C VAL A 79 -10.84 3.68 5.89
N GLN A 80 -10.30 4.69 6.55
CA GLN A 80 -10.19 6.04 6.01
C GLN A 80 -8.75 6.55 6.15
N LEU A 81 -8.24 7.13 5.07
CA LEU A 81 -6.96 7.84 5.05
C LEU A 81 -7.19 9.31 5.41
N HIS A 82 -6.40 9.83 6.33
CA HIS A 82 -6.44 11.20 6.80
C HIS A 82 -5.17 11.94 6.42
N ASN A 83 -5.25 13.27 6.41
CA ASN A 83 -4.12 14.17 6.18
C ASN A 83 -3.40 13.90 4.86
N PHE A 84 -4.17 13.62 3.81
CA PHE A 84 -3.67 13.34 2.46
C PHE A 84 -4.53 14.08 1.43
N LEU A 85 -3.89 14.72 0.45
CA LEU A 85 -4.56 15.60 -0.51
C LEU A 85 -4.64 15.03 -1.93
N ASP A 86 -3.73 14.12 -2.28
CA ASP A 86 -3.67 13.51 -3.60
C ASP A 86 -4.38 12.15 -3.62
N PRO A 87 -4.77 11.64 -4.81
CA PRO A 87 -5.22 10.25 -4.91
C PRO A 87 -4.19 9.26 -4.35
N ALA A 88 -4.65 8.32 -3.53
CA ALA A 88 -3.82 7.31 -2.88
C ALA A 88 -4.33 5.90 -3.16
N VAL A 89 -3.49 4.90 -2.88
CA VAL A 89 -3.88 3.49 -2.96
C VAL A 89 -3.72 2.85 -1.59
N ILE A 90 -4.81 2.30 -1.06
CA ILE A 90 -4.80 1.53 0.19
C ILE A 90 -4.64 0.04 -0.17
N ARG A 91 -3.58 -0.58 0.35
CA ARG A 91 -3.26 -2.01 0.18
C ARG A 91 -3.74 -2.82 1.38
N CYS A 92 -4.47 -3.90 1.12
CA CYS A 92 -4.92 -4.87 2.12
C CYS A 92 -4.31 -6.25 1.85
N SER A 93 -3.74 -6.88 2.87
CA SER A 93 -3.12 -8.21 2.79
C SER A 93 -3.32 -8.97 4.09
N LEU A 94 -3.23 -10.31 4.04
CA LEU A 94 -3.36 -11.15 5.22
C LEU A 94 -1.97 -11.43 5.84
N VAL A 95 -1.82 -11.07 7.11
CA VAL A 95 -0.57 -11.21 7.88
C VAL A 95 -0.78 -11.97 9.18
N THR A 96 0.30 -12.39 9.82
CA THR A 96 0.27 -12.98 11.17
C THR A 96 -0.16 -11.96 12.24
N SER A 97 -0.78 -12.46 13.31
CA SER A 97 -1.28 -11.68 14.44
C SER A 97 -0.40 -11.78 15.69
N ASP A 98 0.79 -12.37 15.59
CA ASP A 98 1.65 -12.61 16.75
C ASP A 98 2.19 -11.28 17.28
N GLU A 99 1.79 -10.95 18.51
CA GLU A 99 2.14 -9.67 19.13
C GLU A 99 3.58 -9.75 19.66
N GLY A 100 4.42 -8.80 19.26
CA GLY A 100 5.85 -8.78 19.60
C GLY A 100 6.79 -9.40 18.55
N LEU A 101 6.25 -9.96 17.46
CA LEU A 101 7.04 -10.38 16.30
C LEU A 101 6.73 -9.53 15.06
N PRO A 102 7.66 -9.44 14.08
CA PRO A 102 7.35 -8.82 12.80
C PRO A 102 6.13 -9.47 12.14
N ARG A 103 5.21 -8.65 11.63
CA ARG A 103 4.05 -9.14 10.87
C ARG A 103 4.53 -9.66 9.53
N ILE A 104 4.41 -10.97 9.32
CA ILE A 104 4.79 -11.65 8.07
C ILE A 104 3.54 -12.10 7.31
N PRO A 105 3.64 -12.37 5.99
CA PRO A 105 2.52 -12.89 5.23
C PRO A 105 1.92 -14.16 5.84
N HIS A 106 0.60 -14.23 5.91
CA HIS A 106 -0.09 -15.41 6.42
C HIS A 106 -0.22 -16.49 5.32
N ALA A 107 -0.15 -17.76 5.73
CA ALA A 107 -0.23 -18.90 4.81
C ALA A 107 -1.62 -19.10 4.16
N HIS A 108 -2.66 -18.51 4.72
CA HIS A 108 -4.02 -18.54 4.17
C HIS A 108 -4.23 -17.44 3.14
N LYS A 109 -5.21 -17.60 2.26
CA LYS A 109 -5.48 -16.66 1.17
C LYS A 109 -6.61 -15.73 1.52
N LEU A 110 -6.44 -14.43 1.31
CA LEU A 110 -7.53 -13.47 1.38
C LEU A 110 -8.04 -13.25 -0.04
N ILE A 111 -9.19 -13.85 -0.35
CA ILE A 111 -9.82 -13.78 -1.66
C ILE A 111 -10.83 -12.65 -1.69
N ARG A 112 -10.82 -11.82 -2.73
CA ARG A 112 -11.93 -10.94 -3.07
C ARG A 112 -12.71 -11.54 -4.22
N ARG A 113 -14.02 -11.63 -4.09
CA ARG A 113 -14.91 -12.05 -5.18
C ARG A 113 -15.58 -10.84 -5.80
N ASP A 114 -15.41 -10.68 -7.11
CA ASP A 114 -16.08 -9.65 -7.89
C ASP A 114 -16.58 -10.25 -9.21
N ALA A 115 -17.85 -10.00 -9.55
CA ALA A 115 -18.53 -10.55 -10.73
C ALA A 115 -18.35 -12.08 -10.95
N GLY A 116 -18.20 -12.86 -9.87
CA GLY A 116 -17.99 -14.31 -9.93
C GLY A 116 -16.53 -14.75 -10.16
N GLN A 117 -15.60 -13.80 -10.30
CA GLN A 117 -14.17 -14.06 -10.34
C GLN A 117 -13.53 -13.88 -8.96
N ASP A 118 -12.63 -14.79 -8.61
CA ASP A 118 -11.88 -14.75 -7.36
C ASP A 118 -10.48 -14.14 -7.61
N TYR A 119 -10.11 -13.17 -6.80
CA TYR A 119 -8.82 -12.47 -6.83
C TYR A 119 -8.04 -12.76 -5.53
N ASP A 120 -6.78 -13.17 -5.64
CA ASP A 120 -5.86 -13.38 -4.51
C ASP A 120 -5.37 -12.04 -3.92
N ASP A 121 -4.91 -12.04 -2.66
CA ASP A 121 -4.26 -10.88 -2.03
C ASP A 121 -2.84 -10.62 -2.59
N PRO A 122 -2.33 -9.36 -2.54
CA PRO A 122 -2.92 -8.16 -1.95
C PRO A 122 -4.06 -7.52 -2.76
N HIS A 123 -4.99 -6.85 -2.06
CA HIS A 123 -6.06 -6.06 -2.64
C HIS A 123 -5.72 -4.57 -2.59
N TYR A 124 -5.99 -3.85 -3.67
CA TYR A 124 -5.70 -2.43 -3.82
C TYR A 124 -7.01 -1.67 -4.08
N ILE A 125 -7.22 -0.57 -3.35
CA ILE A 125 -8.35 0.34 -3.55
C ILE A 125 -7.79 1.75 -3.69
N THR A 126 -8.10 2.41 -4.80
CA THR A 126 -7.81 3.83 -5.00
C THR A 126 -8.79 4.66 -4.19
N VAL A 127 -8.28 5.66 -3.49
CA VAL A 127 -9.07 6.61 -2.71
C VAL A 127 -8.68 8.04 -3.09
N SER A 128 -9.64 8.96 -3.06
CA SER A 128 -9.46 10.36 -3.41
C SER A 128 -10.45 11.23 -2.63
N SER A 129 -10.45 12.54 -2.89
CA SER A 129 -11.47 13.46 -2.36
C SER A 129 -12.89 13.04 -2.72
N GLU A 130 -13.11 12.44 -3.90
CA GLU A 130 -14.43 11.93 -4.35
C GLU A 130 -14.96 10.79 -3.48
N THR A 131 -14.05 9.97 -2.93
CA THR A 131 -14.39 8.83 -2.07
C THR A 131 -14.21 9.16 -0.59
N GLU A 132 -14.05 10.45 -0.25
CA GLU A 132 -13.74 10.91 1.12
C GLU A 132 -12.56 10.15 1.75
N TYR A 133 -11.58 9.80 0.92
CA TYR A 133 -10.41 8.99 1.29
C TYR A 133 -10.73 7.64 1.96
N THR A 134 -11.92 7.10 1.73
CA THR A 134 -12.44 5.89 2.36
C THR A 134 -12.33 4.67 1.44
N ALA A 135 -11.77 3.57 1.95
CA ALA A 135 -11.72 2.28 1.27
C ALA A 135 -12.61 1.26 1.96
N ILE A 136 -13.52 0.67 1.17
CA ILE A 136 -14.48 -0.35 1.61
C ILE A 136 -14.07 -1.71 1.02
N PHE A 137 -13.73 -2.67 1.87
CA PHE A 137 -13.24 -3.98 1.43
C PHE A 137 -14.36 -5.03 1.41
N GLN A 138 -15.29 -4.88 0.47
CA GLN A 138 -16.40 -5.82 0.29
C GLN A 138 -15.98 -7.10 -0.43
N GLY A 139 -16.75 -8.18 -0.23
CA GLY A 139 -16.58 -9.44 -0.96
C GLY A 139 -15.32 -10.22 -0.58
N MET A 140 -14.67 -9.86 0.52
CA MET A 140 -13.49 -10.54 1.01
C MET A 140 -13.82 -11.82 1.78
N SER A 141 -13.00 -12.85 1.61
CA SER A 141 -13.09 -14.12 2.33
C SER A 141 -11.72 -14.75 2.53
N ILE A 142 -11.48 -15.34 3.70
CA ILE A 142 -10.23 -16.06 3.94
C ILE A 142 -10.43 -17.55 3.65
N ILE A 143 -9.57 -18.08 2.78
CA ILE A 143 -9.55 -19.49 2.38
C ILE A 143 -8.37 -20.20 3.04
N HIS A 144 -8.69 -21.32 3.69
CA HIS A 144 -7.70 -22.15 4.33
C HIS A 144 -6.79 -22.83 3.30
N THR A 145 -5.48 -22.69 3.51
CA THR A 145 -4.45 -23.38 2.72
C THR A 145 -4.10 -24.70 3.39
N ALA A 146 -4.25 -25.81 2.66
CA ALA A 146 -3.89 -27.14 3.16
C ALA A 146 -2.41 -27.20 3.58
N LYS A 147 -2.12 -27.92 4.67
CA LYS A 147 -0.78 -28.00 5.28
C LYS A 147 0.36 -28.26 4.30
N ARG A 148 0.14 -29.18 3.35
CA ARG A 148 1.13 -29.53 2.31
C ARG A 148 1.50 -28.38 1.36
N HIS A 149 0.65 -27.36 1.22
CA HIS A 149 0.87 -26.20 0.34
C HIS A 149 1.27 -24.93 1.12
N ILE A 150 1.37 -24.99 2.45
CA ILE A 150 1.69 -23.81 3.27
C ILE A 150 3.05 -23.23 2.89
N ARG A 151 4.08 -24.08 2.73
CA ARG A 151 5.43 -23.64 2.38
C ARG A 151 5.44 -22.89 1.06
N ASP A 152 4.88 -23.49 0.02
CA ASP A 152 4.88 -22.91 -1.32
C ASP A 152 4.10 -21.59 -1.38
N GLU A 153 2.99 -21.51 -0.64
CA GLU A 153 2.18 -20.29 -0.55
C GLU A 153 2.94 -19.16 0.16
N LEU A 154 3.65 -19.46 1.25
CA LEU A 154 4.48 -18.47 1.95
C LEU A 154 5.61 -17.97 1.06
N ILE A 155 6.34 -18.86 0.38
CA ILE A 155 7.41 -18.50 -0.56
C ILE A 155 6.87 -17.58 -1.67
N LYS A 156 5.72 -17.93 -2.26
CA LYS A 156 5.05 -17.11 -3.28
C LYS A 156 4.77 -15.70 -2.75
N LYS A 157 4.18 -15.58 -1.56
CA LYS A 157 3.83 -14.28 -0.96
C LYS A 157 5.04 -13.43 -0.62
N MET A 158 6.08 -14.04 -0.04
CA MET A 158 7.31 -13.33 0.30
C MET A 158 8.04 -12.83 -0.96
N ARG A 159 8.06 -13.62 -2.05
CA ARG A 159 8.61 -13.17 -3.35
C ARG A 159 7.84 -12.01 -3.93
N LEU A 160 6.50 -12.06 -3.87
CA LEU A 160 5.67 -10.98 -4.37
C LEU A 160 5.92 -9.67 -3.59
N GLU A 161 5.99 -9.76 -2.26
CA GLU A 161 6.29 -8.60 -1.39
C GLU A 161 7.70 -8.04 -1.66
N ALA A 162 8.71 -8.89 -1.83
CA ALA A 162 10.07 -8.47 -2.16
C ALA A 162 10.13 -7.75 -3.52
N LEU A 163 9.41 -8.27 -4.52
CA LEU A 163 9.32 -7.64 -5.84
C LEU A 163 8.62 -6.27 -5.77
N GLU A 164 7.53 -6.16 -5.01
CA GLU A 164 6.80 -4.91 -4.81
C GLU A 164 7.69 -3.84 -4.14
N LYS A 165 8.41 -4.21 -3.07
CA LYS A 165 9.38 -3.31 -2.40
C LYS A 165 10.45 -2.82 -3.38
N LYS A 166 10.94 -3.69 -4.25
CA LYS A 166 11.90 -3.33 -5.29
C LYS A 166 11.28 -2.35 -6.30
N LYS A 167 10.03 -2.57 -6.70
CA LYS A 167 9.32 -1.69 -7.65
C LYS A 167 9.07 -0.28 -7.14
N ASN A 168 8.92 -0.10 -5.83
CA ASN A 168 8.79 1.23 -5.23
C ASN A 168 10.03 2.11 -5.47
N THR A 169 11.21 1.51 -5.64
CA THR A 169 12.44 2.23 -6.04
C THR A 169 12.64 2.31 -7.56
N ASN A 170 12.16 1.30 -8.30
CA ASN A 170 12.32 1.22 -9.75
C ASN A 170 11.17 0.43 -10.38
N ILE A 171 10.29 1.12 -11.10
CA ILE A 171 9.08 0.54 -11.71
C ILE A 171 9.36 -0.68 -12.62
N LYS A 172 10.54 -0.74 -13.26
CA LYS A 172 10.95 -1.83 -14.16
C LYS A 172 11.68 -2.97 -13.46
N ALA A 173 11.77 -2.96 -12.13
CA ALA A 173 12.52 -3.96 -11.40
C ALA A 173 11.93 -5.38 -11.54
N THR A 174 12.83 -6.35 -11.71
CA THR A 174 12.58 -7.80 -11.65
C THR A 174 13.43 -8.42 -10.54
N LEU A 175 12.96 -9.54 -9.95
CA LEU A 175 13.78 -10.33 -9.04
C LEU A 175 14.73 -11.21 -9.86
N ASN A 176 16.01 -11.22 -9.48
CA ASN A 176 16.98 -12.14 -10.06
C ASN A 176 17.06 -13.45 -9.23
N SER A 177 17.69 -14.48 -9.78
CA SER A 177 17.80 -15.80 -9.14
C SER A 177 18.49 -15.80 -7.76
N ARG A 178 19.40 -14.85 -7.50
CA ARG A 178 20.08 -14.70 -6.21
C ARG A 178 19.15 -14.09 -5.16
N GLU A 179 18.36 -13.09 -5.55
CA GLU A 179 17.36 -12.46 -4.69
C GLU A 179 16.22 -13.45 -4.37
N GLU A 180 15.79 -14.25 -5.34
CA GLU A 180 14.78 -15.30 -5.11
C GLU A 180 15.22 -16.36 -4.09
N ALA A 181 16.51 -16.66 -4.02
CA ALA A 181 17.07 -17.61 -3.06
C ALA A 181 17.19 -17.03 -1.64
N GLN A 182 17.30 -15.70 -1.51
CA GLN A 182 17.36 -15.02 -0.20
C GLN A 182 15.99 -14.82 0.44
N VAL A 183 14.92 -14.97 -0.33
CA VAL A 183 13.53 -14.88 0.15
C VAL A 183 13.04 -16.20 0.77
N VAL A 184 13.73 -17.31 0.51
CA VAL A 184 13.36 -18.68 0.94
C VAL A 184 14.12 -19.10 2.19
#